data_AF-A0A9D2CXD2-F1
#
_entry.id   AF-A0A9D2CXD2-F1
#
_cell.length_a   1.000
_cell.length_b   1.000
_cell.length_c   1.000
_cell.angle_alpha   90.00
_cell.angle_beta   90.00
_cell.angle_gamma   90.00
#
_symmetry.space_group_name_H-M   'P 1'
#
loop_
_entity.id
_entity.type
_entity.pdbx_description
1 polymer ?
#
loop_
_entity_poly.entity_id
_entity_poly.type
_entity_poly.pdbx_seq_one_letter_code
_entity_poly.pdbx_strand_id
1 'polypeptide(L)'
;MKQRLISLPPACICLFLIVFAHLTTESAKAQDFSVRSFRALPNDITAYIAPVRDLNDEACALIKVVGDQDFVFSSPLGIVKRQNEVGEIWVYLPAGSVMITIKHPQWGVMRDYRFSTPLESRMTYELWLTPPLDYRQPQELPALSPHPYPLDTCLHAVESLPEPSPLRPRRPLERLQGLVMLNAGLHSDRPSAGIRLALMRRHGAYLLAQTDFHSTPHTQAECDRYGTLSNGETPYYTGQTEEGRWLVMAGGIHRIAGDFCLYEGLGYGRRLLAWEQSEGLWMRNTYYTHQGICAEIGGLYRFYRIAVSAGVMTIRGKYWEAAIGIGWHF
;
A
#
# COMPACT_ATOMS: atom_id res chain seq x y z
N MET A 1 2.02 43.25 20.72
CA MET A 1 1.76 42.94 19.29
C MET A 1 0.95 41.65 19.23
N LYS A 2 -0.31 41.68 18.77
CA LYS A 2 -1.26 40.56 18.83
C LYS A 2 -0.79 39.40 17.95
N GLN A 3 -0.60 38.21 18.52
CA GLN A 3 -0.27 36.97 17.80
C GLN A 3 -1.49 36.51 16.98
N ARG A 4 -1.32 36.41 15.66
CA ARG A 4 -2.21 35.64 14.81
C ARG A 4 -1.99 34.16 15.11
N LEU A 5 -3.09 33.48 15.42
CA LEU A 5 -3.18 32.03 15.50
C LEU A 5 -2.62 31.45 14.19
N ILE A 6 -1.52 30.70 14.27
CA ILE A 6 -0.88 30.09 13.11
C ILE A 6 -1.80 28.95 12.65
N SER A 7 -2.69 29.27 11.71
CA SER A 7 -3.41 28.30 10.91
C SER A 7 -2.40 27.53 10.08
N LEU A 8 -2.34 26.21 10.25
CA LEU A 8 -1.69 25.30 9.32
C LEU A 8 -2.12 25.67 7.87
N PRO A 9 -1.18 25.82 6.91
CA PRO A 9 -1.57 26.06 5.53
C PRO A 9 -2.40 24.86 5.05
N PRO A 10 -3.58 25.09 4.42
CA PRO A 10 -4.49 24.01 4.03
C PRO A 10 -3.84 22.98 3.10
N ALA A 11 -2.79 23.38 2.38
CA ALA A 11 -1.98 22.50 1.53
C ALA A 11 -1.26 21.39 2.31
N CYS A 12 -0.77 21.65 3.54
CA CYS A 12 -0.07 20.64 4.34
C CYS A 12 -1.04 19.61 4.95
N ILE A 13 -2.26 20.03 5.29
CA ILE A 13 -3.32 19.12 5.74
C ILE A 13 -3.79 18.25 4.56
N CYS A 14 -3.94 18.83 3.37
CA CYS A 14 -4.24 18.07 2.15
C CYS A 14 -3.15 17.04 1.83
N LEU A 15 -1.86 17.39 1.94
CA LEU A 15 -0.78 16.44 1.66
C LEU A 15 -0.76 15.26 2.65
N PHE A 16 -1.03 15.53 3.93
CA PHE A 16 -1.11 14.50 4.97
C PHE A 16 -2.32 13.57 4.78
N LEU A 17 -3.47 14.12 4.38
CA LEU A 17 -4.67 13.35 4.05
C LEU A 17 -4.51 12.50 2.78
N ILE A 18 -3.79 13.01 1.76
CA ILE A 18 -3.52 12.27 0.52
C ILE A 18 -2.58 11.08 0.80
N VAL A 19 -1.52 11.26 1.60
CA VAL A 19 -0.60 10.17 1.98
C VAL A 19 -1.28 9.11 2.86
N PHE A 20 -2.14 9.51 3.80
CA PHE A 20 -2.89 8.56 4.64
C PHE A 20 -3.99 7.81 3.86
N ALA A 21 -4.60 8.46 2.85
CA ALA A 21 -5.54 7.80 1.93
C ALA A 21 -4.86 6.74 1.04
N HIS A 22 -3.61 6.97 0.63
CA HIS A 22 -2.85 5.96 -0.14
C HIS A 22 -2.32 4.80 0.72
N LEU A 23 -2.16 4.96 2.04
CA LEU A 23 -1.70 3.90 2.95
C LEU A 23 -2.81 2.94 3.42
N THR A 24 -4.08 3.32 3.29
CA THR A 24 -5.23 2.55 3.81
C THR A 24 -5.96 1.73 2.74
N THR A 25 -5.44 1.70 1.51
CA THR A 25 -6.07 0.99 0.40
C THR A 25 -5.35 -0.31 0.05
N GLU A 26 -5.06 -1.15 1.04
CA GLU A 26 -4.93 -2.59 0.81
C GLU A 26 -5.90 -3.32 1.73
N SER A 27 -7.19 -3.24 1.38
CA SER A 27 -8.07 -4.34 1.70
C SER A 27 -7.52 -5.56 0.96
N ALA A 28 -6.83 -6.44 1.67
CA ALA A 28 -6.62 -7.81 1.23
C ALA A 28 -8.01 -8.43 1.04
N LYS A 29 -8.59 -8.25 -0.15
CA LYS A 29 -9.78 -8.98 -0.55
C LYS A 29 -9.32 -10.43 -0.70
N ALA A 30 -9.88 -11.31 0.12
CA ALA A 30 -9.99 -12.70 -0.27
C ALA A 30 -10.60 -12.72 -1.68
N GLN A 31 -9.96 -13.41 -2.61
CA GLN A 31 -10.42 -13.42 -3.99
C GLN A 31 -11.61 -14.34 -4.09
N ASP A 32 -12.79 -13.77 -3.94
CA ASP A 32 -14.05 -14.48 -4.09
C ASP A 32 -14.38 -14.64 -5.59
N PHE A 33 -14.94 -15.80 -5.98
CA PHE A 33 -15.56 -15.96 -7.29
C PHE A 33 -16.85 -15.11 -7.38
N SER A 34 -17.29 -14.77 -8.60
CA SER A 34 -18.44 -13.88 -8.79
C SER A 34 -19.42 -14.39 -9.86
N VAL A 35 -20.69 -14.00 -9.75
CA VAL A 35 -21.67 -14.23 -10.80
C VAL A 35 -21.52 -13.17 -11.87
N ARG A 36 -21.26 -13.60 -13.11
CA ARG A 36 -21.18 -12.73 -14.29
C ARG A 36 -22.56 -12.39 -14.84
N SER A 37 -23.43 -13.39 -14.92
CA SER A 37 -24.78 -13.23 -15.45
C SER A 37 -25.72 -14.30 -14.95
N PHE A 38 -26.99 -13.93 -14.82
CA PHE A 38 -28.10 -14.85 -14.62
C PHE A 38 -29.24 -14.43 -15.54
N ARG A 39 -29.73 -15.32 -16.40
CA ARG A 39 -30.81 -15.02 -17.35
C ARG A 39 -31.67 -16.24 -17.65
N ALA A 40 -32.93 -16.01 -18.00
CA ALA A 40 -33.79 -17.06 -18.54
C ALA A 40 -33.38 -17.41 -19.97
N LEU A 41 -33.46 -18.69 -20.32
CA LEU A 41 -33.24 -19.22 -21.66
C LEU A 41 -34.56 -19.80 -22.20
N PRO A 42 -35.49 -18.96 -22.69
CA PRO A 42 -36.81 -19.43 -23.13
C PRO A 42 -36.75 -20.35 -24.36
N ASN A 43 -35.69 -20.25 -25.17
CA ASN A 43 -35.46 -21.12 -26.32
C ASN A 43 -34.97 -22.52 -25.93
N ASP A 44 -34.52 -22.69 -24.68
CA ASP A 44 -34.03 -23.96 -24.17
C ASP A 44 -35.15 -24.72 -23.45
N ILE A 45 -35.78 -25.62 -24.20
CA ILE A 45 -36.94 -26.41 -23.77
C ILE A 45 -36.56 -27.69 -22.99
N THR A 46 -35.31 -27.80 -22.51
CA THR A 46 -34.84 -29.00 -21.78
C THR A 46 -35.70 -29.31 -20.56
N ALA A 47 -35.97 -28.30 -19.72
CA ALA A 47 -36.80 -28.45 -18.52
C ALA A 47 -38.29 -28.74 -18.84
N TYR A 48 -38.72 -28.47 -20.07
CA TYR A 48 -40.07 -28.71 -20.53
C TYR A 48 -40.27 -30.13 -21.08
N ILE A 49 -39.30 -30.62 -21.86
CA ILE A 49 -39.37 -31.96 -22.49
C ILE A 49 -39.19 -33.05 -21.43
N ALA A 50 -38.21 -32.90 -20.54
CA ALA A 50 -37.88 -33.89 -19.51
C ALA A 50 -37.99 -33.26 -18.11
N PRO A 51 -39.20 -32.97 -17.62
CA PRO A 51 -39.39 -32.29 -16.35
C PRO A 51 -38.99 -33.19 -15.18
N VAL A 52 -38.08 -32.71 -14.35
CA VAL A 52 -37.82 -33.29 -13.03
C VAL A 52 -38.85 -32.70 -12.07
N ARG A 53 -39.50 -33.56 -11.28
CA ARG A 53 -40.54 -33.14 -10.33
C ARG A 53 -40.00 -33.13 -8.91
N ASP A 54 -40.46 -32.17 -8.12
CA ASP A 54 -40.13 -32.06 -6.70
C ASP A 54 -41.00 -32.99 -5.83
N LEU A 55 -40.91 -32.84 -4.50
CA LEU A 55 -41.69 -33.64 -3.54
C LEU A 55 -43.21 -33.38 -3.61
N ASN A 56 -43.63 -32.29 -4.24
CA ASN A 56 -45.04 -31.89 -4.40
C ASN A 56 -45.59 -32.25 -5.80
N ASP A 57 -44.84 -33.04 -6.58
CA ASP A 57 -45.15 -33.36 -7.98
C ASP A 57 -45.14 -32.14 -8.92
N GLU A 58 -44.57 -31.00 -8.50
CA GLU A 58 -44.43 -29.81 -9.35
C GLU A 58 -43.16 -29.89 -10.20
N ALA A 59 -43.25 -29.46 -11.47
CA ALA A 59 -42.10 -29.48 -12.36
C ALA A 59 -41.09 -28.40 -11.97
N CYS A 60 -39.85 -28.81 -11.74
CA CYS A 60 -38.73 -27.94 -11.35
C CYS A 60 -38.32 -26.99 -12.48
N ALA A 61 -37.65 -25.92 -12.08
CA ALA A 61 -36.84 -25.12 -12.98
C ALA A 61 -35.45 -25.75 -13.13
N LEU A 62 -34.82 -25.56 -14.29
CA LEU A 62 -33.45 -25.97 -14.56
C LEU A 62 -32.53 -24.77 -14.57
N ILE A 63 -31.44 -24.82 -13.81
CA ILE A 63 -30.34 -23.86 -13.93
C ILE A 63 -29.13 -24.57 -14.53
N LYS A 64 -28.67 -24.07 -15.68
CA LYS A 64 -27.42 -24.45 -16.34
C LYS A 64 -26.33 -23.52 -15.86
N VAL A 65 -25.45 -24.03 -15.00
CA VAL A 65 -24.36 -23.28 -14.42
C VAL A 65 -23.11 -23.45 -15.28
N VAL A 66 -22.64 -22.36 -15.90
CA VAL A 66 -21.40 -22.31 -16.67
C VAL A 66 -20.26 -21.95 -15.72
N GLY A 67 -19.38 -22.91 -15.44
CA GLY A 67 -18.29 -22.76 -14.48
C GLY A 67 -17.55 -24.07 -14.21
N ASP A 68 -16.72 -24.07 -13.17
CA ASP A 68 -15.98 -25.24 -12.71
C ASP A 68 -16.91 -26.36 -12.22
N GLN A 69 -16.53 -27.63 -12.41
CA GLN A 69 -17.34 -28.79 -11.98
C GLN A 69 -17.36 -28.97 -10.45
N ASP A 70 -16.39 -28.38 -9.75
CA ASP A 70 -16.22 -28.47 -8.31
C ASP A 70 -17.17 -27.55 -7.52
N PHE A 71 -18.01 -26.76 -8.20
CA PHE A 71 -19.07 -26.00 -7.54
C PHE A 71 -20.10 -26.92 -6.86
N VAL A 72 -20.44 -26.55 -5.63
CA VAL A 72 -21.45 -27.20 -4.78
C VAL A 72 -22.55 -26.20 -4.48
N PHE A 73 -23.80 -26.64 -4.58
CA PHE A 73 -24.97 -25.78 -4.45
C PHE A 73 -25.83 -26.14 -3.24
N SER A 74 -26.55 -25.17 -2.70
CA SER A 74 -27.56 -25.38 -1.66
C SER A 74 -28.64 -24.32 -1.80
N SER A 75 -29.91 -24.66 -1.56
CA SER A 75 -31.04 -23.73 -1.60
C SER A 75 -31.96 -24.00 -0.41
N PRO A 76 -32.68 -22.98 0.12
CA PRO A 76 -33.63 -23.18 1.21
C PRO A 76 -34.73 -24.22 0.92
N LEU A 77 -35.19 -24.29 -0.34
CA LEU A 77 -36.19 -25.27 -0.78
C LEU A 77 -35.59 -26.64 -1.15
N GLY A 78 -34.27 -26.79 -0.98
CA GLY A 78 -33.53 -27.98 -1.39
C GLY A 78 -33.19 -27.98 -2.88
N ILE A 79 -32.31 -28.92 -3.26
CA ILE A 79 -31.97 -29.20 -4.65
C ILE A 79 -32.53 -30.57 -4.98
N VAL A 80 -33.36 -30.65 -6.02
CA VAL A 80 -34.07 -31.88 -6.38
C VAL A 80 -33.16 -32.84 -7.13
N LYS A 81 -32.35 -32.31 -8.05
CA LYS A 81 -31.39 -33.10 -8.82
C LYS A 81 -30.19 -32.25 -9.22
N ARG A 82 -29.00 -32.84 -9.19
CA ARG A 82 -27.78 -32.32 -9.79
C ARG A 82 -27.31 -33.28 -10.88
N GLN A 83 -26.92 -32.75 -12.03
CA GLN A 83 -26.33 -33.50 -13.14
C GLN A 83 -25.15 -32.71 -13.69
N ASN A 84 -23.98 -33.34 -13.83
CA ASN A 84 -22.80 -32.70 -14.40
C ASN A 84 -22.73 -33.06 -15.89
N GLU A 85 -22.73 -32.06 -16.75
CA GLU A 85 -22.59 -32.18 -18.20
C GLU A 85 -21.25 -31.57 -18.65
N VAL A 86 -20.83 -31.85 -19.88
CA VAL A 86 -19.56 -31.31 -20.41
C VAL A 86 -19.70 -29.79 -20.59
N GLY A 87 -19.04 -29.03 -19.72
CA GLY A 87 -19.01 -27.57 -19.75
C GLY A 87 -20.11 -26.87 -18.94
N GLU A 88 -21.04 -27.63 -18.33
CA GLU A 88 -22.15 -27.07 -17.55
C GLU A 88 -22.51 -27.98 -16.36
N ILE A 89 -22.97 -27.39 -15.25
CA ILE A 89 -23.63 -28.12 -14.17
C ILE A 89 -25.12 -27.82 -14.20
N TRP A 90 -25.94 -28.85 -14.33
CA TRP A 90 -27.39 -28.77 -14.35
C TRP A 90 -27.94 -28.97 -12.94
N VAL A 91 -28.61 -27.95 -12.42
CA VAL A 91 -29.20 -27.94 -11.08
C VAL A 91 -30.71 -27.74 -11.20
N TYR A 92 -31.48 -28.72 -10.74
CA TYR A 92 -32.94 -28.67 -10.73
C TYR A 92 -33.41 -28.17 -9.36
N LEU A 93 -34.15 -27.05 -9.37
CA LEU A 93 -34.69 -26.40 -8.18
C LEU A 93 -36.22 -26.32 -8.26
N PRO A 94 -36.93 -26.44 -7.12
CA PRO A 94 -38.38 -26.25 -7.08
C PRO A 94 -38.79 -24.89 -7.64
N ALA A 95 -39.96 -24.84 -8.28
CA ALA A 95 -40.56 -23.59 -8.74
C ALA A 95 -40.76 -22.63 -7.55
N GLY A 96 -40.62 -21.32 -7.80
CA GLY A 96 -40.70 -20.29 -6.76
C GLY A 96 -39.43 -20.12 -5.91
N SER A 97 -38.35 -20.88 -6.18
CA SER A 97 -37.05 -20.64 -5.56
C SER A 97 -36.56 -19.21 -5.86
N VAL A 98 -36.17 -18.45 -4.83
CA VAL A 98 -35.75 -17.04 -4.96
C VAL A 98 -34.23 -16.89 -4.81
N MET A 99 -33.56 -17.86 -4.18
CA MET A 99 -32.14 -17.78 -3.91
C MET A 99 -31.43 -19.13 -3.89
N ILE A 100 -30.11 -19.06 -4.08
CA ILE A 100 -29.20 -20.20 -4.06
C ILE A 100 -27.88 -19.80 -3.38
N THR A 101 -27.27 -20.73 -2.66
CA THR A 101 -25.92 -20.63 -2.12
C THR A 101 -24.99 -21.46 -2.99
N ILE A 102 -23.89 -20.85 -3.43
CA ILE A 102 -22.88 -21.48 -4.28
C ILE A 102 -21.59 -21.55 -3.48
N LYS A 103 -20.95 -22.73 -3.49
CA LYS A 103 -19.74 -23.04 -2.71
C LYS A 103 -18.70 -23.61 -3.65
N HIS A 104 -17.44 -23.27 -3.43
CA HIS A 104 -16.31 -23.87 -4.12
C HIS A 104 -15.26 -24.28 -3.07
N PRO A 105 -14.64 -25.47 -3.18
CA PRO A 105 -13.66 -25.93 -2.19
C PRO A 105 -12.47 -24.96 -2.03
N GLN A 106 -12.07 -24.30 -3.11
CA GLN A 106 -10.91 -23.39 -3.12
C GLN A 106 -11.26 -21.91 -3.17
N TRP A 107 -12.45 -21.54 -3.68
CA TRP A 107 -12.80 -20.13 -3.95
C TRP A 107 -13.79 -19.55 -2.94
N GLY A 108 -14.12 -20.31 -1.89
CA GLY A 108 -14.98 -19.86 -0.81
C GLY A 108 -16.47 -20.09 -1.08
N VAL A 109 -17.31 -19.25 -0.47
CA VAL A 109 -18.76 -19.45 -0.45
C VAL A 109 -19.50 -18.14 -0.72
N MET A 110 -20.32 -18.13 -1.76
CA MET A 110 -21.30 -17.08 -2.02
C MET A 110 -22.66 -17.51 -1.48
N ARG A 111 -23.05 -16.92 -0.36
CA ARG A 111 -24.33 -17.20 0.31
C ARG A 111 -25.44 -16.33 -0.25
N ASP A 112 -26.65 -16.90 -0.27
CA ASP A 112 -27.89 -16.17 -0.53
C ASP A 112 -27.90 -15.35 -1.83
N TYR A 113 -27.31 -15.89 -2.91
CA TYR A 113 -27.41 -15.28 -4.23
C TYR A 113 -28.88 -15.28 -4.67
N ARG A 114 -29.47 -14.10 -4.74
CA ARG A 114 -30.87 -13.89 -5.13
C ARG A 114 -31.00 -13.80 -6.63
N PHE A 115 -31.95 -14.56 -7.18
CA PHE A 115 -32.32 -14.46 -8.59
C PHE A 115 -33.05 -13.15 -8.86
N SER A 116 -32.99 -12.67 -10.10
CA SER A 116 -33.71 -11.46 -10.54
C SER A 116 -35.23 -11.61 -10.43
N THR A 117 -35.72 -12.84 -10.66
CA THR A 117 -37.12 -13.24 -10.57
C THR A 117 -37.18 -14.63 -9.92
N PRO A 118 -38.26 -14.97 -9.19
CA PRO A 118 -38.48 -16.34 -8.73
C PRO A 118 -38.44 -17.32 -9.91
N LEU A 119 -37.90 -18.51 -9.68
CA LEU A 119 -37.79 -19.51 -10.75
C LEU A 119 -39.18 -19.99 -11.19
N GLU A 120 -39.42 -20.01 -12.49
CA GLU A 120 -40.67 -20.48 -13.08
C GLU A 120 -40.61 -22.00 -13.36
N SER A 121 -41.75 -22.67 -13.18
CA SER A 121 -41.86 -24.11 -13.47
C SER A 121 -41.56 -24.40 -14.94
N ARG A 122 -40.79 -25.47 -15.22
CA ARG A 122 -40.37 -25.90 -16.56
C ARG A 122 -39.52 -24.88 -17.35
N MET A 123 -39.04 -23.82 -16.71
CA MET A 123 -38.16 -22.83 -17.34
C MET A 123 -36.69 -23.21 -17.15
N THR A 124 -35.87 -22.94 -18.16
CA THR A 124 -34.42 -23.10 -18.13
C THR A 124 -33.76 -21.74 -17.92
N TYR A 125 -32.74 -21.67 -17.06
CA TYR A 125 -31.95 -20.49 -16.77
C TYR A 125 -30.47 -20.77 -16.98
N GLU A 126 -29.71 -19.74 -17.33
CA GLU A 126 -28.24 -19.77 -17.40
C GLU A 126 -27.69 -18.98 -16.21
N LEU A 127 -26.72 -19.56 -15.52
CA LEU A 127 -25.94 -18.91 -14.47
C LEU A 127 -24.46 -18.99 -14.82
N TRP A 128 -23.84 -17.84 -15.07
CA TRP A 128 -22.43 -17.79 -15.45
C TRP A 128 -21.56 -17.39 -14.25
N LEU A 129 -20.65 -18.27 -13.83
CA LEU A 129 -19.71 -18.03 -12.73
C LEU A 129 -18.33 -17.67 -13.28
N THR A 130 -17.72 -16.63 -12.72
CA THR A 130 -16.35 -16.21 -13.07
C THR A 130 -15.40 -16.66 -11.97
N PRO A 131 -14.31 -17.38 -12.31
CA PRO A 131 -13.29 -17.74 -11.33
C PRO A 131 -12.57 -16.49 -10.80
N PRO A 132 -11.95 -16.56 -9.61
CA PRO A 132 -11.17 -15.46 -9.06
C PRO A 132 -9.94 -15.14 -9.94
N LEU A 133 -9.53 -13.86 -9.92
CA LEU A 133 -8.56 -13.29 -10.87
C LEU A 133 -7.17 -13.97 -10.87
N ASP A 134 -6.72 -14.59 -9.78
CA ASP A 134 -5.42 -15.28 -9.71
C ASP A 134 -5.49 -16.81 -9.80
N TYR A 135 -6.64 -17.39 -10.17
CA TYR A 135 -6.72 -18.85 -10.35
C TYR A 135 -5.89 -19.31 -11.55
N ARG A 136 -4.84 -20.09 -11.29
CA ARG A 136 -4.16 -20.92 -12.29
C ARG A 136 -4.74 -22.32 -12.20
N GLN A 137 -5.31 -22.80 -13.29
CA GLN A 137 -5.80 -24.16 -13.43
C GLN A 137 -4.68 -25.14 -13.05
N PRO A 138 -4.86 -26.00 -12.03
CA PRO A 138 -3.91 -27.06 -11.73
C PRO A 138 -3.73 -27.91 -12.98
N GLN A 139 -2.50 -27.99 -13.47
CA GLN A 139 -2.17 -28.91 -14.56
C GLN A 139 -2.35 -30.32 -13.98
N GLU A 140 -3.34 -31.07 -14.44
CA GLU A 140 -3.46 -32.50 -14.11
C GLU A 140 -2.19 -33.20 -14.61
N LEU A 141 -1.32 -33.56 -13.68
CA LEU A 141 -0.16 -34.40 -13.98
C LEU A 141 -0.70 -35.79 -14.34
N PRO A 142 -0.29 -36.38 -15.48
CA PRO A 142 -0.70 -37.74 -15.83
C PRO A 142 -0.34 -38.67 -14.68
N ALA A 143 -1.32 -39.42 -14.18
CA ALA A 143 -1.05 -40.44 -13.17
C ALA A 143 -0.01 -41.42 -13.73
N LEU A 144 1.14 -41.55 -13.04
CA LEU A 144 2.15 -42.53 -13.37
C LEU A 144 1.53 -43.93 -13.21
N SER A 145 1.14 -44.55 -14.33
CA SER A 145 0.79 -45.96 -14.37
C SER A 145 2.03 -46.78 -14.00
N PRO A 146 1.98 -47.69 -13.02
CA PRO A 146 3.11 -48.54 -12.70
C PRO A 146 3.23 -49.65 -13.76
N HIS A 147 3.82 -49.31 -14.91
CA HIS A 147 4.34 -50.33 -15.80
C HIS A 147 5.73 -50.73 -15.31
N PRO A 148 5.98 -52.02 -15.01
CA PRO A 148 7.32 -52.48 -14.70
C PRO A 148 8.10 -52.58 -16.01
N TYR A 149 8.77 -51.50 -16.40
CA TYR A 149 9.77 -51.57 -17.48
C TYR A 149 11.07 -52.14 -16.92
N PRO A 150 11.64 -53.21 -17.52
CA PRO A 150 12.99 -53.63 -17.21
C PRO A 150 13.97 -52.56 -17.71
N LEU A 151 14.97 -52.27 -16.88
CA LEU A 151 15.99 -51.28 -17.16
C LEU A 151 16.96 -51.81 -18.23
N ASP A 152 16.63 -51.61 -19.51
CA ASP A 152 17.60 -51.74 -20.59
C ASP A 152 18.19 -50.37 -20.89
N THR A 153 19.49 -50.29 -20.60
CA THR A 153 20.32 -49.11 -20.72
C THR A 153 20.78 -48.98 -22.17
N CYS A 154 20.88 -47.74 -22.65
CA CYS A 154 21.47 -47.35 -23.94
C CYS A 154 20.63 -47.72 -25.18
N LEU A 155 19.84 -46.75 -25.67
CA LEU A 155 19.49 -46.47 -27.08
C LEU A 155 18.10 -45.82 -27.18
N HIS A 156 17.89 -44.72 -26.46
CA HIS A 156 16.90 -43.76 -26.92
C HIS A 156 17.61 -42.43 -27.11
N ALA A 157 17.50 -41.94 -28.35
CA ALA A 157 17.95 -40.65 -28.78
C ALA A 157 17.58 -39.60 -27.73
N VAL A 158 18.46 -38.61 -27.56
CA VAL A 158 18.19 -37.39 -26.80
C VAL A 158 17.01 -36.71 -27.48
N GLU A 159 15.80 -37.15 -27.17
CA GLU A 159 14.57 -36.44 -27.44
C GLU A 159 14.67 -35.22 -26.52
N SER A 160 14.97 -34.09 -27.15
CA SER A 160 15.18 -32.80 -26.52
C SER A 160 14.16 -32.59 -25.43
N LEU A 161 14.62 -32.59 -24.17
CA LEU A 161 13.83 -32.21 -23.01
C LEU A 161 13.06 -30.92 -23.36
N PRO A 162 11.75 -30.84 -23.10
CA PRO A 162 11.04 -29.57 -23.19
C PRO A 162 11.82 -28.55 -22.37
N GLU A 163 12.23 -27.45 -23.01
CA GLU A 163 12.97 -26.40 -22.31
C GLU A 163 12.19 -26.03 -21.05
N PRO A 164 12.82 -26.07 -19.85
CA PRO A 164 12.14 -25.66 -18.65
C PRO A 164 11.58 -24.26 -18.90
N SER A 165 10.28 -24.08 -18.63
CA SER A 165 9.62 -22.77 -18.68
C SER A 165 10.58 -21.73 -18.11
N PRO A 166 10.86 -20.61 -18.82
CA PRO A 166 11.93 -19.72 -18.43
C PRO A 166 11.69 -19.36 -16.98
N LEU A 167 12.56 -19.87 -16.08
CA LEU A 167 12.55 -19.51 -14.68
C LEU A 167 12.49 -18.00 -14.71
N ARG A 168 11.36 -17.42 -14.24
CA ARG A 168 11.13 -15.98 -14.26
C ARG A 168 12.46 -15.37 -13.82
N PRO A 169 13.19 -14.69 -14.72
CA PRO A 169 14.61 -14.44 -14.50
C PRO A 169 14.70 -13.83 -13.12
N ARG A 170 15.50 -14.44 -12.22
CA ARG A 170 15.74 -13.86 -10.90
C ARG A 170 16.08 -12.41 -11.20
N ARG A 171 15.18 -11.49 -10.81
CA ARG A 171 15.36 -10.07 -11.12
C ARG A 171 16.81 -9.77 -10.71
N PRO A 172 17.65 -9.28 -11.63
CA PRO A 172 19.06 -9.12 -11.35
C PRO A 172 19.17 -8.38 -10.03
N LEU A 173 19.98 -8.89 -9.10
CA LEU A 173 20.20 -8.23 -7.83
C LEU A 173 20.62 -6.80 -8.17
N GLU A 174 19.75 -5.82 -7.87
CA GLU A 174 20.02 -4.44 -8.17
C GLU A 174 21.37 -4.08 -7.53
N ARG A 175 22.25 -3.46 -8.32
CA ARG A 175 23.55 -3.05 -7.83
C ARG A 175 23.32 -2.08 -6.67
N LEU A 176 24.08 -2.25 -5.60
CA LEU A 176 24.08 -1.30 -4.50
C LEU A 176 24.46 0.07 -5.06
N GLN A 177 23.58 1.05 -4.88
CA GLN A 177 23.79 2.41 -5.36
C GLN A 177 24.01 3.34 -4.18
N GLY A 178 25.08 4.13 -4.28
CA GLY A 178 25.37 5.19 -3.34
C GLY A 178 24.76 6.50 -3.84
N LEU A 179 24.25 7.31 -2.93
CA LEU A 179 23.70 8.62 -3.23
C LEU A 179 24.26 9.61 -2.21
N VAL A 180 24.79 10.73 -2.71
CA VAL A 180 25.26 11.86 -1.91
C VAL A 180 24.50 13.09 -2.35
N MET A 181 23.85 13.77 -1.42
CA MET A 181 23.06 14.97 -1.70
C MET A 181 23.43 16.10 -0.77
N LEU A 182 23.39 17.32 -1.31
CA LEU A 182 23.32 18.54 -0.53
C LEU A 182 21.85 18.87 -0.31
N ASN A 183 21.46 19.06 0.95
CA ASN A 183 20.11 19.38 1.37
C ASN A 183 20.09 20.82 1.91
N ALA A 184 19.11 21.62 1.52
CA ALA A 184 18.86 22.95 2.03
C ALA A 184 17.50 22.96 2.73
N GLY A 185 17.50 23.33 4.01
CA GLY A 185 16.29 23.60 4.77
C GLY A 185 15.87 25.06 4.56
N LEU A 186 14.63 25.26 4.13
CA LEU A 186 14.02 26.58 3.96
C LEU A 186 13.01 26.82 5.07
N HIS A 187 13.31 27.81 5.90
CA HIS A 187 12.40 28.40 6.87
C HIS A 187 12.45 29.93 6.74
N SER A 188 11.35 30.62 7.03
CA SER A 188 11.06 32.01 6.64
C SER A 188 12.17 33.03 6.92
N ASP A 189 13.03 32.80 7.91
CA ASP A 189 14.08 33.76 8.28
C ASP A 189 15.52 33.25 8.11
N ARG A 190 15.76 31.93 8.08
CA ARG A 190 17.13 31.37 8.03
C ARG A 190 17.21 30.03 7.30
N PRO A 191 17.99 29.92 6.20
CA PRO A 191 18.26 28.64 5.57
C PRO A 191 19.23 27.80 6.41
N SER A 192 19.12 26.47 6.34
CA SER A 192 20.18 25.56 6.78
C SER A 192 20.68 24.73 5.62
N ALA A 193 21.90 24.22 5.69
CA ALA A 193 22.35 23.21 4.74
C ALA A 193 22.89 21.96 5.44
N GLY A 194 22.74 20.85 4.76
CA GLY A 194 23.09 19.53 5.25
C GLY A 194 23.53 18.61 4.13
N ILE A 195 24.08 17.48 4.52
CA ILE A 195 24.52 16.42 3.61
C ILE A 195 23.67 15.19 3.90
N ARG A 196 23.01 14.65 2.87
CA ARG A 196 22.30 13.37 2.92
C ARG A 196 23.11 12.31 2.19
N LEU A 197 23.48 11.26 2.91
CA LEU A 197 24.13 10.06 2.37
C LEU A 197 23.11 8.94 2.38
N ALA A 198 22.87 8.29 1.24
CA ALA A 198 21.98 7.15 1.17
C ALA A 198 22.62 5.97 0.45
N LEU A 199 22.26 4.78 0.88
CA LEU A 199 22.72 3.53 0.31
C LEU A 199 21.51 2.65 0.04
N MET A 200 21.26 2.33 -1.23
CA MET A 200 19.98 1.77 -1.67
C MET A 200 20.15 0.71 -2.76
N ARG A 201 19.37 -0.37 -2.64
CA ARG A 201 19.03 -1.29 -3.74
C ARG A 201 17.59 -1.01 -4.17
N ARG A 202 16.63 -1.84 -3.71
CA ARG A 202 15.20 -1.56 -3.75
C ARG A 202 14.72 -0.81 -2.51
N HIS A 203 15.28 -1.19 -1.37
CA HIS A 203 15.13 -0.54 -0.08
C HIS A 203 16.52 -0.27 0.47
N GLY A 204 16.67 0.83 1.19
CA GLY A 204 17.95 1.32 1.65
C GLY A 204 17.77 2.15 2.90
N ALA A 205 18.90 2.68 3.37
CA ALA A 205 18.94 3.60 4.49
C ALA A 205 19.60 4.91 4.06
N TYR A 206 19.23 5.99 4.73
CA TYR A 206 19.90 7.27 4.59
C TYR A 206 20.28 7.86 5.96
N LEU A 207 21.30 8.72 5.93
CA LEU A 207 21.75 9.56 7.02
C LEU A 207 21.78 11.00 6.52
N LEU A 208 21.17 11.91 7.27
CA LEU A 208 21.19 13.34 7.02
C LEU A 208 21.79 14.07 8.23
N ALA A 209 22.82 14.87 7.99
CA ALA A 209 23.36 15.81 8.96
C ALA A 209 23.19 17.24 8.43
N GLN A 210 22.56 18.12 9.19
CA GLN A 210 22.20 19.48 8.76
C GLN A 210 22.54 20.50 9.84
N THR A 211 23.13 21.62 9.42
CA THR A 211 23.58 22.72 10.28
C THR A 211 23.26 24.07 9.64
N ASP A 212 23.31 25.14 10.42
CA ASP A 212 23.10 26.53 9.96
C ASP A 212 24.40 27.31 9.78
N PHE A 213 25.56 26.63 9.81
CA PHE A 213 26.92 27.20 9.69
C PHE A 213 27.25 28.37 10.64
N HIS A 214 26.41 28.62 11.64
CA HIS A 214 26.69 29.60 12.69
C HIS A 214 27.12 28.90 13.97
N SER A 215 28.05 29.53 14.69
CA SER A 215 28.45 29.05 16.01
C SER A 215 27.26 29.14 16.96
N THR A 216 27.03 28.11 17.76
CA THR A 216 26.00 28.17 18.80
C THR A 216 26.36 29.27 19.81
N PRO A 217 25.47 30.24 20.08
CA PRO A 217 25.77 31.33 21.00
C PRO A 217 26.02 30.80 22.41
N HIS A 218 27.02 31.35 23.08
CA HIS A 218 27.29 31.02 24.48
C HIS A 218 26.31 31.77 25.38
N THR A 219 25.27 31.07 25.83
CA THR A 219 24.22 31.66 26.65
C THR A 219 24.58 31.61 28.13
N GLN A 220 24.45 32.73 28.84
CA GLN A 220 24.82 32.83 30.26
C GLN A 220 23.62 32.63 31.19
N ALA A 221 22.41 32.95 30.73
CA ALA A 221 21.18 32.73 31.49
C ALA A 221 19.98 32.45 30.57
N GLU A 222 18.84 32.10 31.17
CA GLU A 222 17.61 31.68 30.49
C GLU A 222 16.50 32.73 30.63
N CYS A 223 15.72 32.91 29.56
CA CYS A 223 14.52 33.74 29.57
C CYS A 223 13.30 33.00 29.01
N ASP A 224 12.12 33.43 29.46
CA ASP A 224 10.83 32.92 28.99
C ASP A 224 10.40 33.62 27.68
N ARG A 225 9.23 33.26 27.13
CA ARG A 225 8.65 33.80 25.89
C ARG A 225 8.65 35.33 25.79
N TYR A 226 8.48 36.01 26.92
CA TYR A 226 8.40 37.48 27.01
C TYR A 226 9.75 38.15 27.34
N GLY A 227 10.84 37.38 27.46
CA GLY A 227 12.13 37.91 27.88
C GLY A 227 12.23 38.11 29.40
N THR A 228 11.40 37.42 30.18
CA THR A 228 11.48 37.45 31.65
C THR A 228 12.42 36.36 32.15
N LEU A 229 13.28 36.69 33.11
CA LEU A 229 14.14 35.71 33.80
C LEU A 229 13.35 34.94 34.86
N SER A 230 13.93 33.85 35.37
CA SER A 230 13.37 33.04 36.46
C SER A 230 13.18 33.83 37.78
N ASN A 231 13.88 34.95 37.95
CA ASN A 231 13.73 35.87 39.08
C ASN A 231 12.57 36.87 38.92
N GLY A 232 11.88 36.87 37.77
CA GLY A 232 10.78 37.80 37.47
C GLY A 232 11.20 39.13 36.85
N GLU A 233 12.50 39.36 36.63
CA GLU A 233 13.00 40.58 35.99
C GLU A 233 12.90 40.50 34.45
N THR A 234 12.64 41.64 33.81
CA THR A 234 12.58 41.78 32.35
C THR A 234 13.66 42.77 31.89
N PRO A 235 14.86 42.29 31.53
CA PRO A 235 15.92 43.16 31.07
C PRO A 235 15.59 43.75 29.69
N TYR A 236 16.22 44.88 29.38
CA TYR A 236 16.08 45.52 28.07
C TYR A 236 16.93 44.78 27.03
N TYR A 237 16.29 44.36 25.94
CA TYR A 237 16.92 43.64 24.82
C TYR A 237 17.28 44.59 23.67
N THR A 238 18.40 44.35 22.99
CA THR A 238 18.86 45.16 21.84
C THR A 238 18.07 44.87 20.56
N GLY A 239 17.36 43.74 20.52
CA GLY A 239 16.67 43.23 19.34
C GLY A 239 17.54 42.35 18.44
N GLN A 240 18.84 42.18 18.77
CA GLN A 240 19.70 41.21 18.08
C GLN A 240 19.41 39.80 18.57
N THR A 241 19.41 38.86 17.61
CA THR A 241 19.11 37.45 17.90
C THR A 241 20.11 36.55 17.19
N GLU A 242 20.72 35.65 17.95
CA GLU A 242 21.56 34.58 17.43
C GLU A 242 20.81 33.26 17.53
N GLU A 243 20.90 32.47 16.47
CA GLU A 243 20.26 31.17 16.36
C GLU A 243 21.35 30.18 15.98
N GLY A 244 21.37 29.04 16.67
CA GLY A 244 22.24 27.92 16.35
C GLY A 244 21.43 26.64 16.25
N ARG A 245 21.61 25.89 15.16
CA ARG A 245 20.83 24.72 14.83
C ARG A 245 21.70 23.60 14.28
N TRP A 246 21.49 22.42 14.82
CA TRP A 246 22.02 21.19 14.24
C TRP A 246 21.00 20.06 14.35
N LEU A 247 21.05 19.16 13.38
CA LEU A 247 20.07 18.10 13.18
C LEU A 247 20.79 16.88 12.60
N VAL A 248 20.54 15.72 13.17
CA VAL A 248 21.02 14.43 12.66
C VAL A 248 19.84 13.48 12.55
N MET A 249 19.62 12.91 11.37
CA MET A 249 18.48 12.03 11.05
C MET A 249 18.95 10.78 10.34
N ALA A 250 18.28 9.67 10.64
CA ALA A 250 18.48 8.39 9.98
C ALA A 250 17.12 7.83 9.57
N GLY A 251 17.05 7.22 8.39
CA GLY A 251 15.77 6.79 7.86
C GLY A 251 15.84 5.73 6.77
N GLY A 252 14.68 5.22 6.40
CA GLY A 252 14.49 4.33 5.27
C GLY A 252 14.35 5.11 3.97
N ILE A 253 14.88 4.56 2.88
CA ILE A 253 14.61 5.02 1.51
C ILE A 253 14.14 3.83 0.66
N HIS A 254 13.02 3.98 -0.03
CA HIS A 254 12.33 2.89 -0.72
C HIS A 254 11.99 3.31 -2.14
N ARG A 255 12.34 2.46 -3.12
CA ARG A 255 12.00 2.65 -4.53
C ARG A 255 10.55 2.21 -4.77
N ILE A 256 9.68 3.15 -5.17
CA ILE A 256 8.26 2.87 -5.40
C ILE A 256 8.00 2.54 -6.88
N ALA A 257 8.31 3.48 -7.78
CA ALA A 257 8.02 3.33 -9.20
C ALA A 257 9.09 4.03 -10.05
N GLY A 258 9.72 3.28 -10.96
CA GLY A 258 10.73 3.83 -11.87
C GLY A 258 11.87 4.51 -11.11
N ASP A 259 12.04 5.82 -11.34
CA ASP A 259 13.08 6.64 -10.72
C ASP A 259 12.62 7.42 -9.48
N PHE A 260 11.38 7.21 -9.03
CA PHE A 260 10.84 7.79 -7.81
C PHE A 260 11.13 6.91 -6.59
N CYS A 261 11.69 7.54 -5.56
CA CYS A 261 11.99 6.96 -4.25
C CYS A 261 11.30 7.78 -3.17
N LEU A 262 10.79 7.11 -2.15
CA LEU A 262 10.23 7.73 -0.94
C LEU A 262 11.22 7.55 0.20
N TYR A 263 11.42 8.58 1.01
CA TYR A 263 12.24 8.47 2.22
C TYR A 263 11.48 8.96 3.44
N GLU A 264 11.69 8.26 4.54
CA GLU A 264 11.12 8.54 5.85
C GLU A 264 12.20 8.36 6.91
N GLY A 265 12.30 9.28 7.86
CA GLY A 265 13.38 9.25 8.83
C GLY A 265 13.02 9.88 10.15
N LEU A 266 13.78 9.46 11.16
CA LEU A 266 13.68 9.94 12.52
C LEU A 266 15.09 10.30 13.01
N GLY A 267 15.17 11.24 13.93
CA GLY A 267 16.46 11.68 14.43
C GLY A 267 16.37 12.53 15.66
N TYR A 268 17.47 13.24 15.90
CA TYR A 268 17.57 14.20 16.98
C TYR A 268 18.03 15.55 16.44
N GLY A 269 17.37 16.61 16.90
CA GLY A 269 17.69 17.97 16.53
C GLY A 269 17.65 18.91 17.72
N ARG A 270 18.51 19.92 17.66
CA ARG A 270 18.52 21.03 18.60
C ARG A 270 18.52 22.34 17.84
N ARG A 271 17.54 23.18 18.16
CA ARG A 271 17.43 24.57 17.74
C ARG A 271 17.51 25.44 18.98
N LEU A 272 18.53 26.28 19.06
CA LEU A 272 18.78 27.19 20.17
C LEU A 272 18.64 28.63 19.68
N LEU A 273 17.82 29.42 20.36
CA LEU A 273 17.61 30.84 20.07
C LEU A 273 18.08 31.65 21.29
N ALA A 274 19.01 32.56 21.05
CA ALA A 274 19.54 33.48 22.05
C ALA A 274 19.22 34.92 21.68
N TRP A 275 18.83 35.72 22.67
CA TRP A 275 18.56 37.14 22.54
C TRP A 275 19.63 37.93 23.28
N GLU A 276 20.10 39.01 22.66
CA GLU A 276 21.11 39.89 23.25
C GLU A 276 20.43 40.95 24.14
N GLN A 277 20.94 41.08 25.36
CA GLN A 277 20.60 42.13 26.29
C GLN A 277 21.39 43.42 26.00
N SER A 278 20.82 44.57 26.36
CA SER A 278 21.49 45.89 26.28
C SER A 278 22.86 45.97 26.98
N GLU A 279 23.12 45.09 27.93
CA GLU A 279 24.40 44.96 28.65
C GLU A 279 25.41 44.01 27.95
N GLY A 280 25.07 43.48 26.76
CA GLY A 280 25.92 42.56 25.98
C GLY A 280 25.84 41.09 26.42
N LEU A 281 24.85 40.73 27.22
CA LEU A 281 24.62 39.37 27.71
C LEU A 281 23.71 38.59 26.77
N TRP A 282 24.06 37.33 26.47
CA TRP A 282 23.23 36.45 25.63
C TRP A 282 22.34 35.55 26.49
N MET A 283 21.03 35.69 26.27
CA MET A 283 19.98 35.02 27.02
C MET A 283 19.30 33.95 26.17
N ARG A 284 19.30 32.69 26.64
CA ARG A 284 18.64 31.57 25.95
C ARG A 284 17.12 31.66 26.12
N ASN A 285 16.39 31.77 25.02
CA ASN A 285 14.94 31.72 25.09
C ASN A 285 14.44 30.28 25.19
N THR A 286 13.91 29.89 26.34
CA THR A 286 13.45 28.51 26.62
C THR A 286 12.20 28.12 25.84
N TYR A 287 11.34 29.09 25.51
CA TYR A 287 10.08 28.84 24.80
C TYR A 287 10.32 28.53 23.31
N TYR A 288 11.19 29.30 22.66
CA TYR A 288 11.51 29.13 21.22
C TYR A 288 12.66 28.15 20.97
N THR A 289 13.44 27.81 22.01
CA THR A 289 14.42 26.73 21.94
C THR A 289 13.71 25.38 21.91
N HIS A 290 14.03 24.56 20.91
CA HIS A 290 13.44 23.24 20.74
C HIS A 290 14.54 22.20 20.63
N GLN A 291 14.51 21.25 21.57
CA GLN A 291 15.35 20.06 21.57
C GLN A 291 14.46 18.83 21.62
N GLY A 292 14.80 17.81 20.84
CA GLY A 292 14.10 16.53 20.89
C GLY A 292 14.13 15.76 19.58
N ILE A 293 13.18 14.84 19.47
CA ILE A 293 13.01 13.97 18.31
C ILE A 293 12.60 14.83 17.11
N CYS A 294 13.30 14.61 15.99
CA CYS A 294 12.90 15.13 14.70
C CYS A 294 12.42 14.00 13.79
N ALA A 295 11.55 14.36 12.85
CA ALA A 295 11.02 13.45 11.84
C ALA A 295 11.10 14.11 10.47
N GLU A 296 11.34 13.31 9.45
CA GLU A 296 11.44 13.74 8.06
C GLU A 296 10.64 12.81 7.17
N ILE A 297 9.94 13.38 6.19
CA ILE A 297 9.28 12.63 5.13
C ILE A 297 9.45 13.39 3.80
N GLY A 298 9.76 12.68 2.73
CA GLY A 298 9.91 13.31 1.43
C GLY A 298 10.05 12.36 0.26
N GLY A 299 9.98 12.93 -0.93
CA GLY A 299 10.17 12.25 -2.20
C GLY A 299 11.52 12.59 -2.80
N LEU A 300 12.10 11.62 -3.48
CA LEU A 300 13.33 11.74 -4.23
C LEU A 300 13.11 11.25 -5.66
N TYR A 301 13.50 12.06 -6.63
CA TYR A 301 13.43 11.72 -8.05
C TYR A 301 14.84 11.65 -8.63
N ARG A 302 15.13 10.56 -9.34
CA ARG A 302 16.43 10.34 -9.99
C ARG A 302 16.32 10.68 -11.47
N PHE A 303 17.26 11.46 -11.96
CA PHE A 303 17.34 11.86 -13.35
C PHE A 303 18.77 11.67 -13.86
N TYR A 304 18.99 10.64 -14.68
CA TYR A 304 20.30 10.20 -15.17
C TYR A 304 21.32 9.93 -14.06
N ARG A 305 22.25 10.86 -13.78
CA ARG A 305 23.25 10.76 -12.69
C ARG A 305 22.95 11.71 -11.52
N ILE A 306 21.95 12.58 -11.68
CA ILE A 306 21.53 13.58 -10.70
C ILE A 306 20.31 13.04 -9.95
N ALA A 307 20.14 13.46 -8.70
CA ALA A 307 18.95 13.19 -7.91
C ALA A 307 18.48 14.49 -7.27
N VAL A 308 17.16 14.70 -7.26
CA VAL A 308 16.52 15.85 -6.62
C VAL A 308 15.57 15.32 -5.55
N SER A 309 15.63 15.87 -4.35
CA SER A 309 14.75 15.52 -3.23
C SER A 309 13.94 16.73 -2.78
N ALA A 310 12.70 16.49 -2.41
CA ALA A 310 11.85 17.47 -1.75
C ALA A 310 11.11 16.80 -0.60
N GLY A 311 11.08 17.43 0.56
CA GLY A 311 10.46 16.89 1.76
C GLY A 311 10.15 17.94 2.80
N VAL A 312 9.61 17.48 3.92
CA VAL A 312 9.31 18.28 5.09
C VAL A 312 9.95 17.62 6.30
N MET A 313 10.54 18.44 7.17
CA MET A 313 11.08 18.01 8.44
C MET A 313 10.41 18.76 9.58
N THR A 314 10.30 18.08 10.73
CA THR A 314 9.79 18.66 11.95
C THR A 314 10.69 18.38 13.14
N ILE A 315 10.82 19.35 14.04
CA ILE A 315 11.49 19.19 15.34
C ILE A 315 10.41 19.28 16.43
N ARG A 316 10.24 18.19 17.19
CA ARG A 316 9.26 18.07 18.29
C ARG A 316 7.80 18.39 17.86
N GLY A 317 7.47 18.33 16.58
CA GLY A 317 6.14 18.69 16.04
C GLY A 317 5.81 20.19 16.08
N LYS A 318 6.68 21.03 16.65
CA LYS A 318 6.44 22.47 16.84
C LYS A 318 7.12 23.32 15.77
N TYR A 319 8.28 22.87 15.32
CA TYR A 319 9.03 23.52 14.25
C TYR A 319 8.89 22.72 12.97
N TRP A 320 8.66 23.40 11.85
CA TRP A 320 8.47 22.79 10.54
C TRP A 320 9.34 23.52 9.52
N GLU A 321 9.99 22.75 8.66
CA GLU A 321 10.90 23.26 7.65
C GLU A 321 10.77 22.45 6.36
N ALA A 322 10.80 23.14 5.22
CA ALA A 322 10.82 22.50 3.93
C ALA A 322 12.27 22.12 3.58
N ALA A 323 12.49 20.91 3.09
CA ALA A 323 13.80 20.40 2.72
C ALA A 323 13.87 20.21 1.20
N ILE A 324 14.84 20.81 0.54
CA ILE A 324 15.10 20.60 -0.88
C ILE A 324 16.55 20.17 -1.04
N GLY A 325 16.80 19.12 -1.80
CA GLY A 325 18.16 18.63 -1.99
C GLY A 325 18.47 18.29 -3.44
N ILE A 326 19.73 18.46 -3.81
CA ILE A 326 20.27 18.08 -5.11
C ILE A 326 21.53 17.26 -4.85
N GLY A 327 21.67 16.16 -5.58
CA GLY A 327 22.79 15.26 -5.38
C GLY A 327 23.11 14.41 -6.58
N TRP A 328 24.09 13.55 -6.36
CA TRP A 328 24.64 12.65 -7.37
C TRP A 328 24.57 11.23 -6.86
N HIS A 329 24.17 10.30 -7.73
CA HIS A 329 24.15 8.88 -7.41
C HIS A 329 25.13 8.11 -8.29
N PHE A 330 25.75 7.07 -7.74
CA PHE A 330 26.83 6.30 -8.37
C PHE A 330 26.71 4.78 -8.14
#